data_AF-A0A934CZQ2-F1
#
_entry.id   AF-A0A934CZQ2-F1
#
_cell.length_a   1.000
_cell.length_b   1.000
_cell.length_c   1.000
_cell.angle_alpha   90.00
_cell.angle_beta   90.00
_cell.angle_gamma   90.00
#
_symmetry.space_group_name_H-M   'P 1'
#
loop_
_entity.id
_entity.type
_entity.pdbx_description
1 polymer ?
#
loop_
_entity_poly.entity_id
_entity_poly.type
_entity_poly.pdbx_seq_one_letter_code
_entity_poly.pdbx_strand_id
1 'polypeptide(L)'
;MLTGADVTALGLLCDSWAAYEACRAIVQREGRVIEVDGIPKRHPVDRIMAETWERTVSMMREFGLTPSSRSRVSALKSDEPENPFDQF
;
A
#
# COMPACT_ATOMS: atom_id res chain seq x y z
N MET A 1 -5.57 12.88 -17.10
CA MET A 1 -5.06 11.85 -18.03
C MET A 1 -4.05 11.01 -17.27
N LEU A 2 -4.11 9.68 -17.39
CA LEU A 2 -3.12 8.78 -16.79
C LEU A 2 -1.82 8.89 -17.61
N THR A 3 -0.72 9.27 -16.98
CA THR A 3 0.59 9.44 -17.62
C THR A 3 1.37 8.12 -17.63
N GLY A 4 2.43 8.03 -18.44
CA GLY A 4 3.33 6.88 -18.41
C GLY A 4 3.98 6.65 -17.03
N ALA A 5 4.15 7.70 -16.23
CA ALA A 5 4.67 7.59 -14.87
C ALA A 5 3.68 6.88 -13.93
N ASP A 6 2.37 7.07 -14.11
CA ASP A 6 1.33 6.41 -13.33
C ASP A 6 1.32 4.89 -13.57
N VAL A 7 1.59 4.45 -14.80
CA VAL A 7 1.70 3.02 -15.15
C VAL A 7 2.90 2.38 -14.44
N THR A 8 4.05 3.04 -14.46
CA THR A 8 5.26 2.58 -13.76
C THR A 8 5.03 2.50 -12.25
N ALA A 9 4.43 3.54 -11.66
CA ALA A 9 4.14 3.59 -10.24
C ALA A 9 3.13 2.50 -9.82
N LEU A 10 2.14 2.19 -10.67
CA LEU A 10 1.21 1.07 -10.43
C LEU A 10 1.93 -0.28 -10.52
N GLY A 11 2.86 -0.45 -11.46
CA GLY A 11 3.70 -1.64 -11.55
C GLY A 11 4.52 -1.86 -10.28
N LEU A 12 5.15 -0.80 -9.75
CA LEU A 12 5.88 -0.86 -8.48
C LEU A 12 4.99 -1.22 -7.30
N LEU A 13 3.72 -0.79 -7.30
CA LEU A 13 2.73 -1.21 -6.31
C LEU A 13 2.45 -2.70 -6.38
N CYS A 14 2.21 -3.24 -7.59
CA CYS A 14 2.00 -4.66 -7.80
C CYS A 14 3.22 -5.49 -7.34
N ASP A 15 4.43 -5.07 -7.69
CA ASP A 15 5.66 -5.77 -7.33
C ASP A 15 5.88 -5.78 -5.80
N SER A 16 5.64 -4.66 -5.14
CA SER A 16 5.74 -4.56 -3.68
C SER A 16 4.73 -5.46 -2.96
N TRP A 17 3.50 -5.54 -3.49
CA TRP A 17 2.47 -6.43 -2.97
C TRP A 17 2.82 -7.91 -3.18
N ALA A 18 3.31 -8.28 -4.36
CA ALA A 18 3.76 -9.65 -4.64
C ALA A 18 4.92 -10.07 -3.72
N ALA A 19 5.86 -9.16 -3.45
CA ALA A 19 6.95 -9.40 -2.50
C ALA A 19 6.44 -9.63 -1.07
N TYR A 20 5.45 -8.86 -0.63
CA TYR A 20 4.80 -9.06 0.67
C TYR A 20 4.13 -10.44 0.77
N GLU A 21 3.37 -10.85 -0.24
CA GLU A 21 2.70 -12.16 -0.27
C GLU A 21 3.71 -13.31 -0.24
N ALA A 22 4.83 -13.20 -0.97
CA ALA A 22 5.91 -14.18 -0.92
C ALA A 22 6.52 -14.30 0.49
N CYS A 23 6.80 -13.17 1.16
CA CYS A 23 7.31 -13.18 2.53
C CYS A 23 6.29 -13.77 3.51
N ARG A 24 5.01 -13.42 3.35
CA ARG A 24 3.91 -13.92 4.16
C ARG A 24 3.75 -15.44 4.04
N ALA A 25 3.91 -16.01 2.84
CA ALA A 25 3.88 -17.45 2.62
C ALA A 25 5.01 -18.18 3.38
N ILE A 26 6.21 -17.60 3.42
CA ILE A 26 7.35 -18.13 4.20
C ILE A 26 7.00 -18.11 5.68
N VAL A 27 6.54 -16.97 6.20
CA VAL A 27 6.15 -16.83 7.62
C VAL A 27 5.02 -17.78 8.01
N GLN A 28 4.04 -18.02 7.14
CA GLN A 28 2.97 -18.98 7.39
C GLN A 28 3.47 -20.41 7.49
N ARG A 29 4.47 -20.78 6.68
CA ARG A 29 5.06 -22.11 6.66
C ARG A 29 6.03 -22.34 7.84
N GLU A 30 6.88 -21.36 8.13
CA GLU A 30 8.04 -21.52 9.03
C GLU A 30 7.83 -20.86 10.39
N GLY A 31 6.81 -20.03 10.53
CA GLY A 31 6.59 -19.21 11.72
C GLY A 31 7.40 -17.91 11.73
N ARG A 32 7.07 -17.02 12.65
CA ARG A 32 7.79 -15.73 12.83
C ARG A 32 9.06 -15.85 13.67
N VAL A 33 9.22 -16.96 14.38
CA VAL A 33 10.35 -17.27 15.26
C VAL A 33 10.88 -18.62 14.83
N ILE A 34 12.18 -18.67 14.56
CA ILE A 34 12.92 -19.87 14.17
C ILE A 34 13.97 -20.18 15.23
N GLU A 35 14.34 -21.45 15.36
CA GLU A 35 15.44 -21.85 16.23
C GLU A 35 16.76 -21.81 15.46
N VAL A 36 17.78 -21.18 16.05
CA VAL A 36 19.14 -21.16 15.52
C VAL A 36 20.07 -21.48 16.68
N ASP A 37 20.76 -22.62 16.59
CA ASP A 37 21.64 -23.16 17.64
C ASP A 37 20.93 -23.31 19.00
N GLY A 38 19.69 -23.78 19.01
CA GLY A 38 18.89 -23.93 20.25
C GLY A 38 18.31 -22.63 20.81
N ILE A 39 18.53 -21.49 20.14
CA ILE A 39 18.08 -20.18 20.59
C ILE A 39 16.94 -19.69 19.68
N PRO A 40 15.78 -19.30 20.24
CA PRO A 40 14.71 -18.70 19.45
C PRO A 40 15.13 -17.32 18.93
N LYS A 41 15.10 -17.15 17.62
CA LYS A 41 15.41 -15.89 16.94
C LYS A 41 14.27 -15.48 16.01
N ARG A 42 14.12 -14.17 15.82
CA ARG A 42 13.17 -13.63 14.83
C ARG A 42 13.55 -14.14 13.44
N HIS A 43 12.57 -14.62 12.68
CA HIS A 43 12.78 -15.05 11.31
C HIS A 43 13.26 -13.85 10.47
N PRO A 44 14.37 -13.96 9.71
CA PRO A 44 14.91 -12.86 8.91
C PRO A 44 13.90 -12.20 7.95
N VAL A 45 12.98 -13.01 7.40
CA VAL A 45 11.95 -12.55 6.47
C VAL A 45 10.90 -11.65 7.13
N ASP A 46 10.74 -11.71 8.46
CA ASP A 46 9.73 -10.90 9.17
C ASP A 46 10.05 -9.41 9.08
N ARG A 47 11.33 -9.03 8.94
CA ARG A 47 11.73 -7.65 8.66
C ARG A 47 11.39 -7.25 7.22
N ILE A 48 11.70 -8.10 6.26
CA ILE A 48 11.44 -7.85 4.83
C ILE A 48 9.92 -7.73 4.58
N MET A 49 9.13 -8.58 5.23
CA MET A 49 7.67 -8.53 5.18
C MET A 49 7.12 -7.21 5.72
N ALA A 50 7.68 -6.69 6.81
CA ALA A 50 7.26 -5.40 7.37
C ALA A 50 7.60 -4.24 6.41
N GLU A 51 8.82 -4.22 5.87
CA GLU A 51 9.28 -3.17 4.95
C GLU A 51 8.48 -3.15 3.63
N THR A 52 8.18 -4.32 3.07
CA THR A 52 7.34 -4.45 1.86
C THR A 52 5.89 -4.02 2.12
N TRP A 53 5.35 -4.33 3.30
CA TRP A 53 4.03 -3.86 3.70
C TRP A 53 3.98 -2.33 3.83
N GLU A 54 4.96 -1.72 4.52
CA GLU A 54 5.03 -0.26 4.68
C GLU A 54 5.13 0.46 3.32
N ARG A 55 5.98 -0.05 2.42
CA ARG A 55 6.09 0.49 1.05
C ARG A 55 4.78 0.38 0.28
N THR A 56 4.10 -0.76 0.38
CA THR A 56 2.80 -1.00 -0.26
C THR A 56 1.74 -0.02 0.24
N VAL A 57 1.60 0.11 1.56
CA VAL A 57 0.63 1.03 2.18
C VAL A 57 0.93 2.49 1.82
N SER A 58 2.21 2.87 1.74
CA SER A 58 2.62 4.21 1.31
C SER A 58 2.13 4.50 -0.11
N MET A 59 2.42 3.62 -1.07
CA MET A 59 1.97 3.79 -2.46
C MET A 59 0.44 3.76 -2.57
N MET A 60 -0.24 2.90 -1.81
CA MET A 60 -1.72 2.89 -1.77
C MET A 60 -2.31 4.24 -1.33
N ARG A 61 -1.63 4.98 -0.44
CA ARG A 61 -2.08 6.32 -0.03
C ARG A 61 -1.90 7.33 -1.15
N GLU A 62 -0.78 7.29 -1.87
CA GLU A 62 -0.53 8.18 -3.02
C GLU A 62 -1.56 7.96 -4.14
N PHE A 63 -1.95 6.70 -4.37
CA PHE A 63 -2.97 6.35 -5.36
C PHE A 63 -4.43 6.58 -4.90
N GLY A 64 -4.69 7.07 -3.70
CA GLY A 64 -6.06 7.25 -3.23
C GLY A 64 -6.77 5.94 -2.87
N LEU A 65 -6.04 4.84 -2.66
CA LEU A 65 -6.62 3.51 -2.42
C LEU A 65 -6.97 3.27 -0.94
N THR A 66 -6.67 4.22 -0.05
CA THR A 66 -7.09 4.17 1.37
C THR A 66 -8.28 5.09 1.65
N PRO A 67 -9.14 4.80 2.64
CA PRO A 67 -10.27 5.67 2.99
C PRO A 67 -9.86 7.13 3.27
N SER A 68 -8.75 7.33 3.96
CA SER A 68 -8.23 8.67 4.32
C SER A 68 -7.59 9.42 3.15
N SER A 69 -7.09 8.72 2.12
CA SER A 69 -6.61 9.37 0.90
C SER A 69 -7.77 9.69 -0.04
N ARG A 70 -8.81 8.85 -0.11
CA ARG A 70 -10.03 9.13 -0.87
C ARG A 70 -10.73 10.42 -0.43
N SER A 71 -10.81 10.67 0.88
CA SER A 71 -11.45 11.90 1.38
C SER A 71 -10.69 13.18 0.99
N ARG A 72 -9.35 13.12 0.86
CA ARG A 72 -8.57 14.26 0.33
C ARG A 72 -8.80 14.48 -1.15
N VAL A 73 -8.93 13.40 -1.92
CA VAL A 73 -9.23 13.48 -3.36
C VAL A 73 -10.64 14.04 -3.59
N SER A 74 -11.63 13.70 -2.76
CA SER A 74 -12.98 14.26 -2.87
C SER A 74 -13.06 15.72 -2.43
N ALA A 75 -12.26 16.13 -1.44
CA ALA A 75 -12.21 17.53 -0.98
C ALA A 75 -11.61 18.49 -2.03
N LEU A 76 -10.87 17.98 -3.02
CA LEU A 76 -10.38 18.77 -4.15
C LEU A 76 -11.44 18.98 -5.26
N LYS A 77 -12.62 18.37 -5.16
CA LYS A 77 -13.70 18.48 -6.16
C LYS A 77 -14.73 19.57 -5.89
N SER A 78 -14.54 20.44 -4.90
CA SER A 78 -15.56 21.41 -4.46
C SER A 78 -15.42 22.82 -5.05
N ASP A 79 -14.79 22.99 -6.20
CA ASP A 79 -14.89 24.22 -7.01
C ASP A 79 -15.90 24.02 -8.16
N GLU A 80 -17.08 23.47 -7.88
CA GLU A 80 -18.22 23.68 -8.77
C GLU A 80 -18.65 25.14 -8.60
N PRO A 81 -18.66 25.97 -9.66
CA PRO A 81 -19.23 27.32 -9.56
C PRO A 81 -20.69 27.20 -9.12
N GLU A 82 -21.10 27.99 -8.12
CA GLU A 82 -22.51 28.04 -7.67
C GLU A 82 -23.44 28.07 -8.88
N ASN A 83 -24.31 27.07 -8.97
CA ASN A 83 -25.26 26.97 -10.06
C ASN A 83 -26.30 28.10 -9.91
N PRO A 84 -26.39 29.05 -10.85
CA PRO A 84 -27.30 30.19 -10.74
C PRO A 84 -28.79 29.81 -10.70
N PHE A 85 -29.11 28.53 -10.95
CA PHE A 85 -30.46 28.00 -10.95
C PHE A 85 -30.87 27.29 -9.64
N ASP A 86 -29.98 27.17 -8.65
CA ASP A 86 -30.31 26.53 -7.36
C ASP A 86 -31.22 27.40 -6.46
N GLN A 87 -31.55 28.63 -6.89
CA GLN A 87 -32.44 29.56 -6.17
C GLN A 87 -33.79 29.77 -6.86
N PHE A 88 -34.19 28.92 -7.80
CA PHE A 88 -35.52 28.95 -8.43
C PHE A 88 -36.32 27.67 -8.20
#